data_AF-M0ZYI6-F1
#
_entry.id   AF-M0ZYI6-F1
#
_cell.length_a   1.000
_cell.length_b   1.000
_cell.length_c   1.000
_cell.angle_alpha   90.00
_cell.angle_beta   90.00
_cell.angle_gamma   90.00
#
_symmetry.space_group_name_H-M   'P 1'
#
loop_
_entity.id
_entity.type
_entity.pdbx_description
1 polymer ?
#
loop_
_entity_poly.entity_id
_entity_poly.type
_entity_poly.pdbx_seq_one_letter_code
_entity_poly.pdbx_strand_id
1 'polypeptide(L)' 'MPTRYTVDGDLKDVVNADVLQARDKKVTAAKETKVRLEERFKTRKNRWFFTR' A
#
# COMPACT_ATOMS: atom_id res chain seq x y z
N MET A 1 0.10 -16.51 -2.42
CA MET A 1 0.10 -17.31 -1.19
C MET A 1 -0.55 -16.48 -0.08
N PRO A 2 -1.75 -16.83 0.38
CA PRO A 2 -2.40 -16.12 1.48
C PRO A 2 -1.64 -16.35 2.78
N THR A 3 -1.52 -15.32 3.61
CA THR A 3 -0.88 -15.41 4.92
C THR A 3 -1.87 -15.04 6.01
N ARG A 4 -1.62 -15.51 7.24
CA ARG A 4 -2.49 -15.25 8.40
C ARG A 4 -2.51 -13.77 8.82
N TYR A 5 -1.56 -12.97 8.35
CA TYR A 5 -1.43 -11.57 8.74
C TYR A 5 -2.28 -10.67 7.84
N THR A 6 -3.01 -9.76 8.47
CA THR A 6 -3.72 -8.68 7.78
C THR A 6 -2.90 -7.40 7.79
N VAL A 7 -3.07 -6.58 6.75
CA VAL A 7 -2.55 -5.22 6.69
C VAL A 7 -3.75 -4.30 6.62
N ASP A 8 -4.09 -3.67 7.75
CA ASP A 8 -5.23 -2.76 7.86
C ASP A 8 -4.89 -1.39 7.28
N GLY A 9 -4.79 -1.30 5.96
CA GLY A 9 -4.64 -0.05 5.24
C GLY A 9 -5.83 0.20 4.34
N ASP A 10 -6.42 1.39 4.43
CA ASP A 10 -7.34 1.93 3.42
C ASP A 10 -6.58 2.22 2.12
N LEU A 11 -6.11 1.14 1.49
CA LEU A 11 -5.49 1.13 0.16
C LEU A 11 -6.56 1.15 -0.93
N LYS A 12 -7.83 0.91 -0.56
CA LYS A 12 -8.98 0.90 -1.49
C LYS A 12 -9.22 2.27 -2.11
N ASP A 13 -8.92 3.36 -1.40
CA ASP A 13 -9.09 4.71 -1.95
C ASP A 13 -8.01 5.06 -2.97
N VAL A 14 -6.81 4.51 -2.79
CA VAL A 14 -5.62 4.82 -3.61
C VAL A 14 -5.47 3.87 -4.80
N VAL A 15 -5.83 2.59 -4.61
CA VAL A 15 -5.68 1.53 -5.62
C VAL A 15 -7.05 1.12 -6.11
N ASN A 16 -7.49 1.81 -7.17
CA ASN A 16 -8.78 1.57 -7.83
C ASN A 16 -8.59 1.04 -9.27
N ALA A 17 -9.65 0.43 -9.83
CA ALA A 17 -9.64 -0.11 -11.19
C ALA A 17 -9.31 0.94 -12.26
N ASP A 18 -9.66 2.20 -12.02
CA ASP A 18 -9.35 3.33 -12.91
C ASP A 18 -7.85 3.63 -12.98
N VAL A 19 -7.14 3.46 -11.87
CA VAL A 19 -5.69 3.68 -11.77
C VAL A 19 -4.92 2.65 -12.59
N LEU A 20 -5.50 1.46 -12.80
CA LEU A 20 -4.89 0.38 -13.58
C LEU A 20 -4.89 0.63 -15.09
N GLN A 21 -5.71 1.57 -15.59
CA GLN A 21 -5.85 1.84 -17.02
C GLN A 21 -4.73 2.70 -17.62
N ALA A 22 -4.17 3.65 -16.86
CA ALA A 22 -3.17 4.58 -17.35
C ALA A 22 -1.87 4.50 -16.54
N ARG A 23 -0.72 4.59 -17.22
CA ARG A 23 0.58 4.45 -16.57
C ARG A 23 0.87 5.60 -15.61
N ASP A 24 0.45 6.82 -15.93
CA ASP A 24 0.64 8.00 -15.08
C ASP A 24 -0.12 7.88 -13.76
N LYS A 25 -1.36 7.38 -13.83
CA LYS A 25 -2.19 7.11 -12.64
C LYS A 25 -1.55 6.03 -11.75
N LYS A 26 -0.93 5.00 -12.33
CA LYS A 26 -0.18 4.00 -11.54
C LYS A 26 0.97 4.62 -10.76
N VAL A 27 1.70 5.57 -11.36
CA VAL A 27 2.83 6.21 -10.71
C VAL A 27 2.38 7.13 -9.58
N THR A 28 1.27 7.86 -9.75
CA THR A 28 0.71 8.71 -8.69
C THR A 28 0.19 7.87 -7.52
N ALA A 29 -0.57 6.81 -7.79
CA ALA A 29 -1.07 5.91 -6.75
C ALA A 29 0.08 5.17 -6.02
N ALA A 30 1.14 4.77 -6.74
CA ALA A 30 2.30 4.14 -6.11
C ALA A 30 3.03 5.11 -5.16
N LYS A 31 3.16 6.39 -5.52
CA LYS A 31 3.75 7.42 -4.65
C LYS A 31 2.92 7.62 -3.40
N GLU A 32 1.60 7.74 -3.55
CA GLU A 32 0.67 7.89 -2.42
C GLU A 32 0.64 6.67 -1.50
N THR A 33 0.73 5.48 -2.09
CA THR A 33 0.81 4.21 -1.35
C THR A 33 2.11 4.11 -0.57
N LYS A 34 3.23 4.55 -1.17
CA LYS A 34 4.55 4.54 -0.54
C LYS A 34 4.57 5.40 0.72
N VAL A 35 4.02 6.62 0.68
CA VAL A 35 3.95 7.52 1.85
C VAL A 35 3.18 6.87 3.00
N ARG A 36 1.99 6.30 2.73
CA ARG A 36 1.18 5.60 3.73
C ARG A 36 1.89 4.39 4.33
N LEU A 37 2.63 3.65 3.52
CA LEU A 37 3.43 2.51 3.97
C LEU A 37 4.63 2.95 4.83
N GLU A 38 5.29 4.06 4.50
CA GLU A 38 6.39 4.63 5.29
C GLU A 38 5.92 5.15 6.66
N GLU A 39 4.75 5.77 6.75
CA GLU A 39 4.15 6.18 8.03
C GLU A 39 3.83 4.96 8.91
N ARG A 40 3.32 3.88 8.30
CA ARG A 40 3.05 2.62 9.01
C ARG A 40 4.32 1.94 9.49
N PHE A 41 5.39 2.01 8.69
CA PHE A 41 6.69 1.52 9.09
C PHE A 41 7.24 2.28 10.32
N LYS A 42 7.14 3.63 10.32
CA LYS A 42 7.54 4.47 11.46
C LYS A 42 6.77 4.13 12.74
N THR A 43 5.46 3.88 12.61
CA THR A 43 4.60 3.48 13.75
C THR A 43 4.80 2.04 14.20
N ARG A 44 5.73 1.28 13.58
CA ARG A 44 6.02 -0.14 13.86
C ARG A 44 4.79 -1.04 13.74
N LYS A 45 3.75 -0.62 13.02
CA LYS A 45 2.60 -1.47 12.69
C LYS A 45 2.95 -2.39 11.53
N ASN A 46 2.34 -3.57 11.50
CA ASN A 46 2.52 -4.57 10.42
C ASN A 46 4.00 -4.95 10.17
N ARG A 47 4.78 -5.13 11.24
CA ARG A 47 6.22 -5.49 11.15
C ARG A 47 6.49 -6.64 10.19
N TRP A 48 5.75 -7.73 10.30
CA TRP A 48 5.88 -8.92 9.44
C TRP A 48 5.78 -8.57 7.94
N PHE A 49 4.93 -7.60 7.57
CA PHE A 49 4.76 -7.14 6.19
C PHE A 49 5.95 -6.31 5.68
N PHE A 50 6.57 -5.52 6.55
CA PHE A 50 7.77 -4.74 6.23
C PHE A 50 9.08 -5.49 6.51
N THR A 51 8.99 -6.75 6.94
CA THR A 51 10.16 -7.58 7.15
C THR A 51 10.53 -8.23 5.83
N ARG A 52 11.79 -8.08 5.43
CA ARG A 52 12.49 -9.02 4.56
C ARG A 52 13.72 -9.50 5.30
#